data_AF-A0A1E7F0P4-F1
#
_entry.id   AF-A0A1E7F0P4-F1
#
_cell.length_a   1.000
_cell.length_b   1.000
_cell.length_c   1.000
_cell.angle_alpha   90.00
_cell.angle_beta   90.00
_cell.angle_gamma   90.00
#
_symmetry.space_group_name_H-M   'P 1'
#
loop_
_entity.id
_entity.type
_entity.pdbx_description
1 polymer ?
#
loop_
_entity_poly.entity_id
_entity_poly.type
_entity_poly.pdbx_seq_one_letter_code
_entity_poly.pdbx_strand_id
1 'polypeptide(L)'
;MKIVARSNKKKKGAGKDKKLKKQKEQDELTISKLNNPDGYKVSKFFLRAYDLIKKFQEPGQTNAQVRNAYKIGAENGCIISIKEYALALAVRHETTNDCIQLALPWALEGAIRGNSDCYRILINIYAAACEKVDAYSPCALCDYWMKFSNKWGIKNDTKDENEEIITSKDQKKRCGVIRNELKDSLLFKECAMCDEADSVEFNVTLQRCEQCKMYYYCSEKCQSHHWNNQGHRSECKQYQILQKYHKPYAKEIRDAIKRGDDPKDIVRLQILRKKLGLTRPRNDYEEYQNIKEAGTEESTELTAEFSTFSLEEETPAVNPYSLLIAREDGTVYLGSIPTVI
;
A
#
# COMPACT_ATOMS: atom_id res chain seq x y z
N MET A 1 71.02 6.69 38.77
CA MET A 1 70.01 7.51 38.09
C MET A 1 68.82 6.62 37.71
N LYS A 2 67.66 6.78 38.36
CA LYS A 2 66.42 6.04 38.04
C LYS A 2 65.48 6.97 37.28
N ILE A 3 65.22 6.66 36.01
CA ILE A 3 64.29 7.41 35.16
C ILE A 3 62.88 6.84 35.39
N VAL A 4 61.99 7.66 35.96
CA VAL A 4 60.58 7.33 36.19
C VAL A 4 59.78 7.76 34.96
N ALA A 5 59.38 6.80 34.12
CA ALA A 5 58.47 7.04 33.01
C ALA A 5 57.02 7.16 33.52
N ARG A 6 56.47 8.38 33.55
CA ARG A 6 55.06 8.63 33.87
C ARG A 6 54.18 8.34 32.65
N SER A 7 53.40 7.26 32.74
CA SER A 7 52.34 6.89 31.79
C SER A 7 51.17 7.88 31.85
N ASN A 8 51.06 8.77 30.86
CA ASN A 8 49.89 9.63 30.62
C ASN A 8 48.83 8.87 29.78
N LYS A 9 48.11 7.93 30.40
CA LYS A 9 46.91 7.31 29.83
C LYS A 9 45.73 7.59 30.75
N LYS A 10 44.78 8.42 30.26
CA LYS A 10 43.33 8.47 30.57
C LYS A 10 42.85 9.92 30.71
N LYS A 11 42.01 10.36 29.76
CA LYS A 11 40.92 11.37 29.94
C LYS A 11 40.12 11.73 28.67
N LYS A 12 40.13 10.91 27.60
CA LYS A 12 39.38 11.20 26.34
C LYS A 12 37.96 10.57 26.24
N GLY A 13 37.44 9.92 27.29
CA GLY A 13 36.13 9.23 27.24
C GLY A 13 34.90 10.07 27.62
N ALA A 14 35.01 10.90 28.68
CA ALA A 14 33.82 11.49 29.33
C ALA A 14 33.05 12.56 28.52
N GLY A 15 33.67 13.12 27.48
CA GLY A 15 33.03 14.14 26.63
C GLY A 15 32.06 13.57 25.58
N LYS A 16 32.30 12.34 25.10
CA LYS A 16 31.46 11.72 24.06
C LYS A 16 30.10 11.31 24.61
N ASP A 17 30.05 10.78 25.84
CA ASP A 17 28.82 10.29 26.46
C ASP A 17 27.82 11.42 26.76
N LYS A 18 28.32 12.58 27.20
CA LYS A 18 27.47 13.77 27.43
C LYS A 18 26.85 14.31 26.14
N LYS A 19 27.59 14.32 25.03
CA LYS A 19 27.08 14.77 23.72
C LYS A 19 26.02 13.80 23.18
N LEU A 20 26.22 12.50 23.34
CA LEU A 20 25.25 11.48 22.91
C LEU A 20 23.95 11.54 23.72
N LYS A 21 24.04 11.76 25.04
CA LYS A 21 22.86 11.92 25.91
C LYS A 21 22.03 13.16 25.52
N LYS A 22 22.68 14.30 25.32
CA LYS A 22 22.01 15.55 24.90
C LYS A 22 21.33 15.43 23.54
N GLN A 23 21.94 14.71 22.59
CA GLN A 23 21.32 14.45 21.29
C GLN A 23 20.06 13.59 21.43
N LYS A 24 20.10 12.51 22.23
CA LYS A 24 18.93 11.65 22.47
C LYS A 24 17.76 12.43 23.08
N GLU A 25 18.02 13.24 24.10
CA GLU A 25 16.99 14.07 24.75
C GLU A 25 16.36 15.07 23.76
N GLN A 26 17.17 15.65 22.87
CA GLN A 26 16.68 16.58 21.86
C GLN A 26 15.90 15.90 20.73
N ASP A 27 16.30 14.68 20.34
CA ASP A 27 15.56 13.85 19.38
C ASP A 27 14.20 13.42 19.98
N GLU A 28 14.16 12.99 21.24
CA GLU A 28 12.93 12.64 21.97
C GLU A 28 11.98 13.84 22.11
N LEU A 29 12.51 15.03 22.42
CA LEU A 29 11.72 16.27 22.48
C LEU A 29 11.18 16.66 21.09
N THR A 30 11.95 16.44 20.03
CA THR A 30 11.50 16.73 18.65
C THR A 30 10.43 15.75 18.20
N ILE A 31 10.57 14.47 18.56
CA ILE A 31 9.56 13.42 18.35
C ILE A 31 8.24 13.78 19.05
N SER A 32 8.31 14.23 20.30
CA SER A 32 7.14 14.67 21.07
C SER A 32 6.42 15.87 20.45
N LYS A 33 7.14 16.71 19.70
CA LYS A 33 6.59 17.94 19.09
C LYS A 33 6.04 17.73 17.69
N LEU A 34 6.45 16.68 16.98
CA LEU A 34 5.80 16.30 15.75
C LEU A 34 4.46 15.70 16.13
N ASN A 35 3.43 16.56 16.13
CA ASN A 35 2.03 16.18 16.30
C ASN A 35 1.72 15.07 15.31
N ASN A 36 1.78 13.83 15.76
CA ASN A 36 1.24 12.72 15.01
C ASN A 36 -0.22 12.59 15.43
N PRO A 37 -1.17 13.15 14.65
CA PRO A 37 -2.58 13.14 15.03
C PRO A 37 -3.11 11.71 15.21
N ASP A 38 -2.46 10.74 14.57
CA ASP A 38 -2.86 9.34 14.66
C ASP A 38 -2.32 8.62 15.91
N GLY A 39 -1.38 9.20 16.66
CA GLY A 39 -0.81 8.59 17.88
C GLY A 39 0.10 7.38 17.63
N TYR A 40 0.62 7.19 16.42
CA TYR A 40 1.63 6.17 16.12
C TYR A 40 3.05 6.61 16.54
N LYS A 41 3.89 5.67 16.94
CA LYS A 41 5.32 5.96 17.18
C LYS A 41 6.03 6.31 15.87
N VAL A 42 6.80 7.40 15.89
CA VAL A 42 7.69 7.81 14.80
C VAL A 42 9.06 7.15 14.94
N SER A 43 9.68 6.77 13.83
CA SER A 43 11.05 6.27 13.83
C SER A 43 12.06 7.39 13.59
N LYS A 44 13.30 7.20 14.03
CA LYS A 44 14.43 8.07 13.66
C LYS A 44 14.62 8.20 12.15
N PHE A 45 14.22 7.19 11.37
CA PHE A 45 14.32 7.20 9.91
C PHE A 45 13.27 8.12 9.29
N PHE A 46 12.06 8.17 9.86
CA PHE A 46 11.05 9.16 9.50
C PHE A 46 11.55 10.58 9.76
N LEU A 47 12.11 10.84 10.96
CA LEU A 47 12.66 12.16 11.29
C LEU A 47 13.78 12.56 10.33
N ARG A 48 14.68 11.63 10.00
CA ARG A 48 15.72 11.87 9.01
C ARG A 48 15.15 12.25 7.66
N ALA A 49 14.13 11.53 7.18
CA ALA A 49 13.46 11.84 5.92
C ALA A 49 12.83 13.25 5.96
N TYR A 50 12.19 13.60 7.07
CA TYR A 50 11.59 14.90 7.30
C TYR A 50 12.63 16.04 7.35
N ASP A 51 13.77 15.82 8.00
CA ASP A 51 14.89 16.76 8.03
C ASP A 51 15.51 16.95 6.65
N LEU A 52 15.62 15.88 5.85
CA LEU A 52 16.08 15.97 4.47
C LEU A 52 15.12 16.83 3.65
N ILE A 53 13.81 16.61 3.76
CA ILE A 53 12.79 17.44 3.08
C ILE A 53 12.94 18.92 3.47
N LYS A 54 13.14 19.23 4.75
CA LYS A 54 13.32 20.62 5.21
C LYS A 54 14.59 21.28 4.69
N LYS A 55 15.70 20.53 4.62
CA LYS A 55 17.00 21.06 4.18
C LYS A 55 17.05 21.32 2.68
N PHE A 56 16.28 20.57 1.93
CA PHE A 56 16.36 20.57 0.48
C PHE A 56 15.12 21.22 -0.13
N GLN A 57 15.26 22.49 -0.52
CA GLN A 57 14.24 23.22 -1.29
C GLN A 57 14.31 22.92 -2.80
N GLU A 58 15.41 22.33 -3.28
CA GLU A 58 15.66 22.06 -4.71
C GLU A 58 15.06 20.70 -5.16
N PRO A 59 14.25 20.65 -6.23
CA PRO A 59 13.65 19.41 -6.75
C PRO A 59 14.69 18.52 -7.47
N GLY A 60 14.83 17.23 -7.10
CA GLY A 60 15.54 16.24 -7.93
C GLY A 60 16.38 15.20 -7.17
N GLN A 61 17.57 15.59 -6.67
CA GLN A 61 18.50 14.67 -5.96
C GLN A 61 17.99 14.19 -4.60
N THR A 62 17.02 14.90 -4.05
CA THR A 62 16.61 14.89 -2.65
C THR A 62 15.56 13.78 -2.43
N ASN A 63 14.84 13.43 -3.48
CA ASN A 63 13.79 12.42 -3.49
C ASN A 63 14.30 10.99 -3.26
N ALA A 64 15.50 10.64 -3.74
CA ALA A 64 16.05 9.29 -3.57
C ALA A 64 16.46 9.02 -2.11
N GLN A 65 17.13 9.99 -1.47
CA GLN A 65 17.56 9.88 -0.07
C GLN A 65 16.37 9.87 0.89
N VAL A 66 15.37 10.75 0.66
CA VAL A 66 14.12 10.78 1.42
C VAL A 66 13.38 9.46 1.30
N ARG A 67 13.20 8.96 0.07
CA ARG A 67 12.55 7.66 -0.17
C ARG A 67 13.29 6.52 0.52
N ASN A 68 14.61 6.48 0.43
CA ASN A 68 15.39 5.44 1.09
C ASN A 68 15.25 5.50 2.61
N ALA A 69 15.20 6.71 3.19
CA ALA A 69 14.92 6.87 4.62
C ALA A 69 13.52 6.36 4.99
N TYR A 70 12.48 6.67 4.20
CA TYR A 70 11.15 6.09 4.42
C TYR A 70 11.12 4.57 4.25
N LYS A 71 11.79 4.02 3.23
CA LYS A 71 11.93 2.58 3.03
C LYS A 71 12.51 1.90 4.27
N ILE A 72 13.66 2.38 4.76
CA ILE A 72 14.30 1.81 5.96
C ILE A 72 13.37 1.94 7.17
N GLY A 73 12.69 3.08 7.35
CA GLY A 73 11.70 3.25 8.41
C GLY A 73 10.53 2.25 8.30
N ALA A 74 10.05 1.99 7.09
CA ALA A 74 8.98 1.05 6.80
C ALA A 74 9.41 -0.39 7.09
N GLU A 75 10.64 -0.76 6.70
CA GLU A 75 11.29 -2.04 6.99
C GLU A 75 11.56 -2.25 8.49
N ASN A 76 11.55 -1.17 9.29
CA ASN A 76 11.61 -1.21 10.75
C ASN A 76 10.22 -1.08 11.40
N GLY A 77 9.14 -1.24 10.63
CA GLY A 77 7.77 -1.27 11.13
C GLY A 77 7.17 0.09 11.50
N CYS A 78 7.83 1.21 11.18
CA CYS A 78 7.27 2.54 11.42
C CYS A 78 6.09 2.82 10.49
N ILE A 79 4.88 2.91 11.05
CA ILE A 79 3.63 3.11 10.31
C ILE A 79 3.66 4.33 9.40
N ILE A 80 4.19 5.44 9.91
CA ILE A 80 4.25 6.68 9.13
C ILE A 80 5.23 6.50 7.96
N SER A 81 6.38 5.86 8.19
CA SER A 81 7.31 5.54 7.10
C SER A 81 6.71 4.57 6.08
N ILE A 82 5.91 3.58 6.52
CA ILE A 82 5.15 2.68 5.62
C ILE A 82 4.23 3.50 4.72
N LYS A 83 3.42 4.39 5.30
CA LYS A 83 2.53 5.31 4.58
C LYS A 83 3.31 6.11 3.55
N GLU A 84 4.37 6.81 3.97
CA GLU A 84 5.11 7.73 3.08
C GLU A 84 5.83 6.96 1.96
N TYR A 85 6.34 5.78 2.27
CA TYR A 85 6.98 4.93 1.28
C TYR A 85 5.97 4.38 0.26
N ALA A 86 4.81 3.89 0.72
CA ALA A 86 3.73 3.46 -0.15
C ALA A 86 3.25 4.59 -1.07
N LEU A 87 3.08 5.80 -0.52
CA LEU A 87 2.69 6.98 -1.29
C LEU A 87 3.75 7.34 -2.34
N ALA A 88 5.03 7.34 -1.98
CA ALA A 88 6.12 7.64 -2.90
C ALA A 88 6.22 6.63 -4.06
N LEU A 89 5.83 5.36 -3.83
CA LEU A 89 5.72 4.34 -4.87
C LEU A 89 4.48 4.57 -5.75
N ALA A 90 3.34 4.92 -5.14
CA ALA A 90 2.09 5.15 -5.85
C ALA A 90 2.10 6.42 -6.73
N VAL A 91 2.69 7.54 -6.28
CA VAL A 91 2.70 8.81 -7.05
C VAL A 91 3.57 8.73 -8.31
N ARG A 92 4.68 7.97 -8.28
CA ARG A 92 5.56 7.79 -9.45
C ARG A 92 4.91 7.09 -10.64
N HIS A 93 3.76 6.50 -10.40
CA HIS A 93 2.92 5.92 -11.42
C HIS A 93 2.55 6.91 -12.53
N GLU A 94 2.26 8.16 -12.18
CA GLU A 94 1.81 9.17 -13.16
C GLU A 94 2.87 9.45 -14.24
N THR A 95 4.14 9.13 -13.98
CA THR A 95 5.25 9.41 -14.92
C THR A 95 5.92 8.16 -15.49
N THR A 96 5.83 7.01 -14.83
CA THR A 96 6.59 5.79 -15.22
C THR A 96 5.78 4.50 -15.23
N ASN A 97 4.51 4.51 -14.77
CA ASN A 97 3.61 3.34 -14.71
C ASN A 97 4.15 2.09 -13.94
N ASP A 98 5.32 2.21 -13.30
CA ASP A 98 6.19 1.05 -13.06
C ASP A 98 6.17 0.45 -11.65
N CYS A 99 5.51 1.12 -10.70
CA CYS A 99 5.68 0.85 -9.27
C CYS A 99 4.37 0.61 -8.49
N ILE A 100 3.20 0.65 -9.12
CA ILE A 100 1.92 0.60 -8.40
C ILE A 100 1.73 -0.75 -7.68
N GLN A 101 2.15 -1.84 -8.31
CA GLN A 101 2.20 -3.19 -7.75
C GLN A 101 3.13 -3.28 -6.54
N LEU A 102 4.20 -2.46 -6.49
CA LEU A 102 5.10 -2.38 -5.33
C LEU A 102 4.49 -1.55 -4.20
N ALA A 103 3.64 -0.57 -4.50
CA ALA A 103 2.96 0.24 -3.49
C ALA A 103 1.90 -0.57 -2.73
N LEU A 104 1.19 -1.46 -3.42
CA LEU A 104 0.09 -2.26 -2.87
C LEU A 104 0.43 -2.99 -1.56
N PRO A 105 1.50 -3.82 -1.47
CA PRO A 105 1.79 -4.54 -0.21
C PRO A 105 2.13 -3.60 0.95
N TRP A 106 2.78 -2.47 0.70
CA TRP A 106 3.07 -1.49 1.75
C TRP A 106 1.82 -0.75 2.22
N ALA A 107 0.95 -0.36 1.28
CA ALA A 107 -0.33 0.24 1.60
C ALA A 107 -1.21 -0.74 2.39
N LEU A 108 -1.23 -2.02 1.99
CA LEU A 108 -1.96 -3.09 2.68
C LEU A 108 -1.42 -3.32 4.08
N GLU A 109 -0.10 -3.39 4.25
CA GLU A 109 0.55 -3.52 5.55
C GLU A 109 0.23 -2.35 6.49
N GLY A 110 0.27 -1.10 6.00
CA GLY A 110 -0.08 0.06 6.79
C GLY A 110 -1.57 0.12 7.15
N ALA A 111 -2.43 -0.32 6.22
CA ALA A 111 -3.88 -0.38 6.40
C ALA A 111 -4.26 -1.42 7.47
N ILE A 112 -3.77 -2.66 7.41
CA ILE A 112 -4.11 -3.69 8.40
C ILE A 112 -3.60 -3.35 9.82
N ARG A 113 -2.62 -2.44 9.92
CA ARG A 113 -2.14 -1.89 11.20
C ARG A 113 -2.92 -0.65 11.67
N GLY A 114 -3.92 -0.22 10.91
CA GLY A 114 -4.88 0.77 11.34
C GLY A 114 -4.67 2.19 10.80
N ASN A 115 -3.69 2.45 9.92
CA ASN A 115 -3.41 3.80 9.42
C ASN A 115 -4.45 4.23 8.38
N SER A 116 -5.08 5.40 8.58
CA SER A 116 -6.15 5.90 7.72
C SER A 116 -5.69 6.36 6.35
N ASP A 117 -4.49 6.93 6.25
CA ASP A 117 -3.94 7.33 4.96
C ASP A 117 -3.63 6.12 4.09
N CYS A 118 -3.19 5.02 4.69
CA CYS A 118 -2.99 3.76 3.96
C CYS A 118 -4.29 3.18 3.39
N TYR A 119 -5.46 3.37 4.05
CA TYR A 119 -6.75 3.02 3.43
C TYR A 119 -7.00 3.82 2.17
N ARG A 120 -6.69 5.12 2.20
CA ARG A 120 -6.88 6.03 1.07
C ARG A 120 -5.94 5.69 -0.08
N ILE A 121 -4.69 5.36 0.23
CA ILE A 121 -3.71 4.88 -0.75
C ILE A 121 -4.23 3.60 -1.42
N LEU A 122 -4.74 2.63 -0.66
CA LEU A 122 -5.33 1.40 -1.23
C LEU A 122 -6.51 1.69 -2.16
N ILE A 123 -7.46 2.53 -1.73
CA ILE A 123 -8.62 2.90 -2.54
C ILE A 123 -8.17 3.54 -3.86
N ASN A 124 -7.17 4.42 -3.81
CA ASN A 124 -6.61 5.04 -5.02
C ASN A 124 -5.89 4.03 -5.93
N ILE A 125 -5.12 3.09 -5.36
CA ILE A 125 -4.46 2.03 -6.12
C ILE A 125 -5.50 1.17 -6.85
N TYR A 126 -6.56 0.79 -6.15
CA TYR A 126 -7.64 0.00 -6.72
C TYR A 126 -8.43 0.76 -7.79
N ALA A 127 -8.74 2.03 -7.57
CA ALA A 127 -9.41 2.86 -8.57
C ALA A 127 -8.55 3.05 -9.84
N ALA A 128 -7.24 3.24 -9.69
CA ALA A 128 -6.33 3.31 -10.83
C ALA A 128 -6.28 1.99 -11.62
N ALA A 129 -6.49 0.84 -10.96
CA ALA A 129 -6.63 -0.44 -11.64
C ALA A 129 -7.87 -0.47 -12.54
N CYS A 130 -8.99 0.08 -12.07
CA CYS A 130 -10.24 0.13 -12.82
C CYS A 130 -10.11 0.93 -14.12
N GLU A 131 -9.39 2.05 -14.10
CA GLU A 131 -9.19 2.91 -15.27
C GLU A 131 -8.31 2.28 -16.36
N LYS A 132 -7.56 1.22 -16.02
CA LYS A 132 -6.43 0.72 -16.82
C LYS A 132 -6.58 -0.75 -17.21
N VAL A 133 -7.50 -1.45 -16.56
CA VAL A 133 -7.89 -2.81 -16.88
C VAL A 133 -9.38 -2.76 -17.16
N ASP A 134 -9.75 -2.61 -18.45
CA ASP A 134 -11.13 -2.44 -18.92
C ASP A 134 -12.11 -3.51 -18.44
N ALA A 135 -11.60 -4.62 -17.90
CA ALA A 135 -12.37 -5.78 -17.50
C ALA A 135 -12.62 -5.91 -15.99
N TYR A 136 -12.05 -5.05 -15.12
CA TYR A 136 -12.11 -5.34 -13.69
C TYR A 136 -11.90 -4.15 -12.73
N SER A 137 -12.88 -3.97 -11.85
CA SER A 137 -12.83 -3.05 -10.71
C SER A 137 -12.97 -3.83 -9.40
N PRO A 138 -11.97 -3.80 -8.48
CA PRO A 138 -12.05 -4.49 -7.18
C PRO A 138 -12.95 -3.74 -6.17
N CYS A 139 -14.23 -3.62 -6.52
CA CYS A 139 -15.26 -2.89 -5.77
C CYS A 139 -15.41 -3.36 -4.33
N ALA A 140 -15.34 -4.67 -4.07
CA ALA A 140 -15.49 -5.23 -2.74
C ALA A 140 -14.34 -4.82 -1.81
N LEU A 141 -13.12 -4.75 -2.34
CA LEU A 141 -11.96 -4.27 -1.59
C LEU A 141 -12.04 -2.76 -1.36
N CYS A 142 -12.43 -1.97 -2.36
CA CYS A 142 -12.66 -0.53 -2.21
C CYS A 142 -13.70 -0.24 -1.12
N ASP A 143 -14.87 -0.87 -1.17
CA ASP A 143 -15.91 -0.75 -0.15
C ASP A 143 -15.42 -1.13 1.25
N TYR A 144 -14.67 -2.24 1.34
CA TYR A 144 -14.09 -2.67 2.61
C TYR A 144 -13.23 -1.57 3.23
N TRP A 145 -12.24 -1.04 2.49
CA TRP A 145 -11.33 -0.03 3.02
C TRP A 145 -12.01 1.32 3.25
N MET A 146 -12.99 1.70 2.43
CA MET A 146 -13.80 2.91 2.66
C MET A 146 -14.56 2.85 3.98
N LYS A 147 -15.15 1.71 4.34
CA LYS A 147 -15.82 1.53 5.63
C LYS A 147 -14.88 1.76 6.80
N PHE A 148 -13.64 1.26 6.72
CA PHE A 148 -12.61 1.51 7.73
C PHE A 148 -12.12 2.96 7.76
N SER A 149 -11.93 3.57 6.59
CA SER A 149 -11.59 4.98 6.47
C SER A 149 -12.67 5.88 7.09
N ASN A 150 -13.95 5.59 6.90
CA ASN A 150 -15.03 6.35 7.52
C ASN A 150 -15.12 6.10 9.03
N LYS A 151 -14.89 4.87 9.47
CA LYS A 151 -14.98 4.48 10.89
C LYS A 151 -13.87 5.10 11.73
N TRP A 152 -12.67 5.19 11.16
CA TRP A 152 -11.44 5.51 11.91
C TRP A 152 -10.63 6.65 11.36
N GLY A 153 -11.01 7.20 10.21
CA GLY A 153 -10.44 8.46 9.74
C GLY A 153 -10.59 9.51 10.83
N ILE A 154 -9.59 10.39 10.91
CA ILE A 154 -9.61 11.56 11.78
C ILE A 154 -10.95 12.26 11.51
N LYS A 155 -11.88 12.17 12.48
CA LYS A 155 -13.04 13.03 12.46
C LYS A 155 -12.44 14.43 12.49
N ASN A 156 -12.69 15.22 11.45
CA ASN A 156 -12.30 16.62 11.38
C ASN A 156 -13.11 17.41 12.43
N ASP A 157 -12.96 17.06 13.71
CA ASP A 157 -13.53 17.77 14.84
C ASP A 157 -12.72 19.06 15.11
N THR A 158 -11.55 19.21 14.46
CA THR A 158 -10.92 20.52 14.28
C THR A 158 -11.68 21.27 13.20
N LYS A 159 -12.66 22.08 13.62
CA LYS A 159 -13.25 23.18 12.84
C LYS A 159 -12.23 24.28 12.55
N ASP A 160 -11.03 23.92 12.09
CA ASP A 160 -10.07 24.92 11.63
C ASP A 160 -10.39 25.21 10.16
N GLU A 161 -11.21 26.24 9.95
CA GLU A 161 -11.79 26.62 8.65
C GLU A 161 -10.72 26.99 7.60
N ASN A 162 -9.45 27.10 8.00
CA ASN A 162 -8.36 27.61 7.16
C ASN A 162 -7.39 26.54 6.61
N GLU A 163 -7.45 25.27 7.04
CA GLU A 163 -6.54 24.22 6.55
C GLU A 163 -7.17 23.30 5.47
N GLU A 164 -8.25 23.75 4.83
CA GLU A 164 -9.04 22.93 3.88
C GLU A 164 -8.56 22.92 2.41
N ILE A 165 -7.47 23.59 2.05
CA ILE A 165 -7.53 24.30 0.77
C ILE A 165 -7.10 23.52 -0.49
N ILE A 166 -6.24 22.49 -0.48
CA ILE A 166 -5.78 21.92 -1.78
C ILE A 166 -5.84 20.40 -1.89
N THR A 167 -5.33 19.62 -0.93
CA THR A 167 -5.34 18.15 -1.05
C THR A 167 -6.67 17.52 -0.67
N SER A 168 -7.51 18.21 0.10
CA SER A 168 -8.77 17.66 0.59
C SER A 168 -9.89 17.69 -0.45
N LYS A 169 -9.96 18.73 -1.31
CA LYS A 169 -11.06 18.90 -2.27
C LYS A 169 -10.97 17.94 -3.45
N ASP A 170 -9.81 17.83 -4.09
CA ASP A 170 -9.61 16.86 -5.18
C ASP A 170 -9.65 15.41 -4.70
N GLN A 171 -9.21 15.16 -3.47
CA GLN A 171 -9.27 13.82 -2.89
C GLN A 171 -10.67 13.46 -2.39
N LYS A 172 -11.44 14.41 -1.82
CA LYS A 172 -12.88 14.25 -1.54
C LYS A 172 -13.65 14.06 -2.85
N LYS A 173 -13.27 14.75 -3.92
CA LYS A 173 -13.85 14.58 -5.26
C LYS A 173 -13.54 13.19 -5.82
N ARG A 174 -12.28 12.73 -5.82
CA ARG A 174 -11.90 11.37 -6.27
C ARG A 174 -12.54 10.26 -5.43
N CYS A 175 -12.44 10.33 -4.10
CA CYS A 175 -13.15 9.38 -3.23
C CYS A 175 -14.67 9.51 -3.34
N GLY A 176 -15.18 10.69 -3.69
CA GLY A 176 -16.60 10.96 -3.94
C GLY A 176 -17.06 10.35 -5.25
N VAL A 177 -16.25 10.41 -6.31
CA VAL A 177 -16.48 9.76 -7.60
C VAL A 177 -16.46 8.25 -7.40
N ILE A 178 -15.40 7.68 -6.81
CA ILE A 178 -15.34 6.24 -6.52
C ILE A 178 -16.51 5.81 -5.61
N ARG A 179 -16.86 6.62 -4.61
CA ARG A 179 -18.01 6.34 -3.74
C ARG A 179 -19.33 6.46 -4.49
N ASN A 180 -19.47 7.41 -5.41
CA ASN A 180 -20.67 7.59 -6.21
C ASN A 180 -20.75 6.49 -7.25
N GLU A 181 -19.71 6.18 -8.01
CA GLU A 181 -19.61 5.02 -8.90
C GLU A 181 -19.85 3.70 -8.16
N LEU A 182 -19.30 3.52 -6.96
CA LEU A 182 -19.60 2.34 -6.15
C LEU A 182 -21.01 2.35 -5.60
N LYS A 183 -21.52 3.51 -5.18
CA LYS A 183 -22.92 3.62 -4.73
C LYS A 183 -23.86 3.37 -5.88
N ASP A 184 -23.60 3.96 -7.03
CA ASP A 184 -24.35 3.86 -8.27
C ASP A 184 -24.27 2.41 -8.74
N SER A 185 -23.11 1.79 -8.84
CA SER A 185 -22.96 0.34 -9.12
C SER A 185 -23.59 -0.57 -8.04
N LEU A 186 -23.69 -0.13 -6.78
CA LEU A 186 -24.39 -0.85 -5.70
C LEU A 186 -25.90 -0.55 -5.63
N LEU A 187 -26.35 0.56 -6.22
CA LEU A 187 -27.72 1.09 -6.24
C LEU A 187 -28.44 0.63 -7.51
N PHE A 188 -27.74 0.68 -8.64
CA PHE A 188 -28.06 0.00 -9.87
C PHE A 188 -27.79 -1.47 -9.63
N LYS A 189 -28.84 -2.17 -9.22
CA LYS A 189 -28.88 -3.63 -9.27
C LYS A 189 -28.77 -4.03 -10.74
N GLU A 190 -27.55 -4.03 -11.26
CA GLU A 190 -27.20 -4.43 -12.62
C GLU A 190 -26.26 -5.63 -12.57
N CYS A 191 -26.39 -6.49 -13.56
CA CYS A 191 -25.52 -7.64 -13.71
C CYS A 191 -24.09 -7.14 -13.98
N ALA A 192 -23.14 -7.51 -13.12
CA ALA A 192 -21.74 -7.10 -13.20
C ALA A 192 -20.96 -7.67 -14.41
N MET A 193 -21.66 -8.17 -15.44
CA MET A 193 -21.10 -8.80 -16.63
C MET A 193 -21.77 -8.38 -17.93
N CYS A 194 -23.08 -8.11 -17.89
CA CYS A 194 -23.86 -7.78 -19.08
C CYS A 194 -24.74 -6.54 -18.87
N ASP A 195 -24.56 -5.86 -17.73
CA ASP A 195 -25.22 -4.61 -17.34
C ASP A 195 -26.77 -4.68 -17.32
N GLU A 196 -27.33 -5.88 -17.36
CA GLU A 196 -28.78 -6.08 -17.30
C GLU A 196 -29.31 -5.75 -15.91
N ALA A 197 -30.27 -4.83 -15.84
CA ALA A 197 -30.87 -4.38 -14.60
C ALA A 197 -31.93 -5.36 -14.06
N ASP A 198 -32.09 -5.39 -12.74
CA ASP A 198 -33.19 -6.05 -12.04
C ASP A 198 -34.55 -5.50 -12.56
N SER A 199 -35.32 -6.32 -13.28
CA SER A 199 -36.56 -5.89 -13.93
C SER A 199 -37.68 -6.91 -13.75
N VAL A 200 -38.79 -6.47 -13.16
CA VAL A 200 -40.02 -7.26 -13.05
C VAL A 200 -40.66 -7.47 -14.42
N GLU A 201 -40.59 -6.48 -15.30
CA GLU A 201 -41.18 -6.52 -16.65
C GLU A 201 -40.50 -7.56 -17.54
N PHE A 202 -39.17 -7.70 -17.42
CA PHE A 202 -38.39 -8.68 -18.16
C PHE A 202 -38.15 -9.99 -17.38
N ASN A 203 -38.75 -10.12 -16.19
CA ASN A 203 -38.58 -11.26 -15.29
C ASN A 203 -37.09 -11.58 -14.97
N VAL A 204 -36.27 -10.53 -14.86
CA VAL A 204 -34.86 -10.63 -14.48
C VAL A 204 -34.77 -10.36 -12.99
N THR A 205 -34.40 -11.38 -12.21
CA THR A 205 -34.08 -11.23 -10.79
C THR A 205 -32.59 -11.42 -10.59
N LEU A 206 -31.90 -10.38 -10.13
CA LEU A 206 -30.46 -10.48 -9.91
C LEU A 206 -30.11 -11.20 -8.61
N GLN A 207 -29.12 -12.08 -8.68
CA GLN A 207 -28.56 -12.81 -7.55
C GLN A 207 -27.22 -12.21 -7.14
N ARG A 208 -27.01 -12.06 -5.83
CA ARG A 208 -25.72 -11.57 -5.31
C ARG A 208 -24.73 -12.71 -5.13
N CYS A 209 -23.45 -12.41 -5.33
CA CYS A 209 -22.38 -13.29 -4.85
C CYS A 209 -22.56 -13.55 -3.34
N GLU A 210 -22.78 -14.80 -2.94
CA GLU A 210 -23.10 -15.14 -1.54
C GLU A 210 -22.01 -14.75 -0.55
N GLN A 211 -20.77 -14.74 -1.04
CA GLN A 211 -19.56 -14.56 -0.25
C GLN A 211 -19.25 -13.08 0.00
N CYS A 212 -19.03 -12.29 -1.06
CA CYS A 212 -18.70 -10.87 -0.91
C CYS A 212 -19.94 -9.97 -0.81
N LYS A 213 -21.08 -10.40 -1.37
CA LYS A 213 -22.35 -9.65 -1.46
C LYS A 213 -22.23 -8.30 -2.19
N MET A 214 -21.14 -8.11 -2.95
CA MET A 214 -20.84 -6.88 -3.67
C MET A 214 -21.44 -6.88 -5.08
N TYR A 215 -21.22 -7.96 -5.83
CA TYR A 215 -21.66 -8.08 -7.22
C TYR A 215 -23.01 -8.78 -7.34
N TYR A 216 -23.76 -8.36 -8.35
CA TYR A 216 -25.04 -8.93 -8.77
C TYR A 216 -24.90 -9.60 -10.15
N TYR A 217 -25.68 -10.64 -10.39
CA TYR A 217 -25.66 -11.41 -11.63
C TYR A 217 -27.07 -11.84 -12.03
N CYS A 218 -27.40 -11.76 -13.32
CA CYS A 218 -28.68 -12.26 -13.85
C CYS A 218 -28.68 -13.78 -14.03
N SER A 219 -27.51 -14.42 -14.04
CA SER A 219 -27.37 -15.87 -14.23
C SER A 219 -26.05 -16.41 -13.66
N GLU A 220 -26.03 -17.72 -13.38
CA GLU A 220 -24.82 -18.46 -13.01
C GLU A 220 -23.73 -18.38 -14.10
N LYS A 221 -24.14 -18.28 -15.38
CA LYS A 221 -23.21 -18.11 -16.51
C LYS A 221 -22.45 -16.78 -16.40
N CYS A 222 -23.15 -15.68 -16.12
CA CYS A 222 -22.52 -14.38 -15.89
C CYS A 222 -21.60 -14.43 -14.67
N GLN A 223 -22.07 -14.97 -13.54
CA GLN A 223 -21.24 -15.12 -12.35
C GLN A 223 -19.97 -15.93 -12.63
N SER A 224 -20.08 -17.06 -13.32
CA SER A 224 -18.96 -17.93 -13.66
C SER A 224 -17.95 -17.25 -14.60
N HIS A 225 -18.43 -16.46 -15.56
CA HIS A 225 -17.55 -15.71 -16.45
C HIS A 225 -16.77 -14.63 -15.67
N HIS A 226 -17.45 -13.83 -14.83
CA HIS A 226 -16.79 -12.84 -13.97
C HIS A 226 -15.76 -13.52 -13.06
N TRP A 227 -16.17 -14.65 -12.46
CA TRP A 227 -15.35 -15.42 -11.52
C TRP A 227 -14.06 -15.93 -12.15
N ASN A 228 -14.12 -16.51 -13.35
CA ASN A 228 -12.98 -17.16 -13.99
C ASN A 228 -12.13 -16.21 -14.83
N ASN A 229 -12.74 -15.22 -15.50
CA ASN A 229 -12.09 -14.47 -16.57
C ASN A 229 -11.83 -13.00 -16.22
N GLN A 230 -12.51 -12.47 -15.21
CA GLN A 230 -12.45 -11.05 -14.87
C GLN A 230 -12.10 -10.84 -13.39
N GLY A 231 -11.25 -11.69 -12.80
CA GLY A 231 -10.61 -11.39 -11.50
C GLY A 231 -11.49 -11.46 -10.24
N HIS A 232 -12.82 -11.60 -10.33
CA HIS A 232 -13.70 -11.61 -9.15
C HIS A 232 -13.34 -12.69 -8.13
N ARG A 233 -12.92 -13.88 -8.57
CA ARG A 233 -12.51 -14.97 -7.68
C ARG A 233 -11.42 -14.55 -6.71
N SER A 234 -10.39 -13.91 -7.22
CA SER A 234 -9.25 -13.45 -6.45
C SER A 234 -9.63 -12.37 -5.45
N GLU A 235 -10.42 -11.39 -5.91
CA GLU A 235 -10.99 -10.35 -5.06
C GLU A 235 -11.79 -10.90 -3.89
N CYS A 236 -12.71 -11.81 -4.21
CA CYS A 236 -13.71 -12.32 -3.30
C CYS A 236 -13.00 -13.09 -2.18
N LYS A 237 -11.95 -13.84 -2.52
CA LYS A 237 -11.09 -14.52 -1.55
C LYS A 237 -10.29 -13.56 -0.68
N GLN A 238 -9.70 -12.50 -1.24
CA GLN A 238 -9.01 -11.49 -0.43
C GLN A 238 -9.98 -10.76 0.51
N TYR A 239 -11.17 -10.41 0.03
CA TYR A 239 -12.24 -9.85 0.84
C TYR A 239 -12.66 -10.80 1.98
N GLN A 240 -12.82 -12.09 1.71
CA GLN A 240 -13.10 -13.09 2.73
C GLN A 240 -11.99 -13.17 3.80
N ILE A 241 -10.72 -13.12 3.39
CA ILE A 241 -9.58 -13.06 4.32
C ILE A 241 -9.71 -11.84 5.23
N LEU A 242 -10.00 -10.66 4.65
CA LEU A 242 -10.17 -9.43 5.42
C LEU A 242 -11.37 -9.50 6.37
N GLN A 243 -12.53 -10.00 5.93
CA GLN A 243 -13.70 -10.17 6.79
C GLN A 243 -13.42 -11.12 7.96
N LYS A 244 -12.71 -12.23 7.71
CA LYS A 244 -12.46 -13.27 8.71
C LYS A 244 -11.32 -12.95 9.67
N TYR A 245 -10.23 -12.36 9.17
CA TYR A 245 -8.97 -12.22 9.91
C TYR A 245 -8.59 -10.77 10.21
N HIS A 246 -9.10 -9.78 9.46
CA HIS A 246 -8.84 -8.37 9.76
C HIS A 246 -9.99 -7.77 10.57
N LYS A 247 -11.21 -7.72 10.02
CA LYS A 247 -12.36 -7.01 10.61
C LYS A 247 -12.61 -7.26 12.10
N PRO A 248 -12.63 -8.51 12.62
CA PRO A 248 -12.87 -8.75 14.05
C PRO A 248 -11.73 -8.26 14.96
N TYR A 249 -10.49 -8.25 14.47
CA TYR A 249 -9.29 -7.94 15.25
C TYR A 249 -8.71 -6.56 14.94
N ALA A 250 -9.31 -5.83 14.00
CA ALA A 250 -8.72 -4.61 13.47
C ALA A 250 -8.48 -3.54 14.57
N LYS A 251 -9.41 -3.39 15.52
CA LYS A 251 -9.25 -2.46 16.65
C LYS A 251 -8.11 -2.90 17.57
N GLU A 252 -8.07 -4.18 17.92
CA GLU A 252 -7.03 -4.78 18.78
C GLU A 252 -5.63 -4.57 18.18
N ILE A 253 -5.47 -4.90 16.89
CA ILE A 253 -4.22 -4.72 16.15
C ILE A 253 -3.82 -3.24 16.17
N ARG A 254 -4.73 -2.33 15.81
CA ARG A 254 -4.43 -0.90 15.80
C ARG A 254 -4.01 -0.37 17.17
N ASP A 255 -4.74 -0.74 18.21
CA ASP A 255 -4.48 -0.25 19.57
C ASP A 255 -3.13 -0.79 20.08
N ALA A 256 -2.77 -2.03 19.76
CA ALA A 256 -1.44 -2.60 20.04
C ALA A 256 -0.30 -1.82 19.34
N ILE A 257 -0.49 -1.49 18.06
CA ILE A 257 0.47 -0.69 17.30
C ILE A 257 0.60 0.74 17.88
N LYS A 258 -0.48 1.35 18.37
CA LYS A 258 -0.44 2.67 19.02
C LYS A 258 0.26 2.67 20.38
N ARG A 259 0.04 1.63 21.20
CA ARG A 259 0.87 1.38 22.40
C ARG A 259 2.34 1.16 22.03
N GLY A 260 2.55 0.73 20.78
CA GLY A 260 3.84 0.44 20.17
C GLY A 260 4.42 -0.84 20.69
N ASP A 261 3.54 -1.83 20.84
CA ASP A 261 3.89 -3.25 20.86
C ASP A 261 4.63 -3.57 19.55
N ASP A 262 5.61 -4.47 19.59
CA ASP A 262 6.32 -4.86 18.37
C ASP A 262 5.33 -5.57 17.44
N PRO A 263 5.18 -5.15 16.16
CA PRO A 263 4.29 -5.81 15.22
C PRO A 263 4.49 -7.32 15.15
N LYS A 264 5.72 -7.82 15.35
CA LYS A 264 6.10 -9.24 15.33
C LYS A 264 5.41 -10.05 16.42
N ASP A 265 5.18 -9.42 17.58
CA ASP A 265 4.57 -10.06 18.75
C ASP A 265 3.03 -10.07 18.69
N ILE A 266 2.43 -9.31 17.77
CA ILE A 266 0.97 -9.26 17.60
C ILE A 266 0.51 -10.48 16.80
N VAL A 267 0.16 -11.56 17.50
CA VAL A 267 -0.25 -12.85 16.90
C VAL A 267 -1.32 -12.71 15.82
N ARG A 268 -2.37 -11.90 16.05
CA ARG A 268 -3.46 -11.70 15.08
C ARG A 268 -2.97 -11.02 13.80
N LEU A 269 -2.03 -10.09 13.92
CA LEU A 269 -1.40 -9.42 12.77
C LEU A 269 -0.54 -10.40 11.97
N GLN A 270 0.25 -11.27 12.63
CA GLN A 270 1.06 -12.27 11.93
C GLN A 270 0.19 -13.27 11.15
N ILE A 271 -0.91 -13.74 11.73
CA ILE A 271 -1.86 -14.61 11.04
C ILE A 271 -2.43 -13.90 9.81
N LEU A 272 -2.85 -12.65 9.94
CA LEU A 272 -3.40 -11.86 8.84
C LEU A 272 -2.38 -11.65 7.72
N ARG A 273 -1.13 -11.28 8.05
CA ARG A 273 -0.04 -11.14 7.06
C ARG A 273 0.20 -12.41 6.27
N LYS A 274 0.26 -13.55 6.96
CA LYS A 274 0.42 -14.86 6.31
C LYS A 274 -0.75 -15.16 5.37
N LYS A 275 -1.98 -14.90 5.82
CA LYS A 275 -3.18 -15.14 4.99
C LYS A 275 -3.29 -14.21 3.79
N LEU A 276 -2.79 -12.99 3.88
CA LEU A 276 -2.75 -12.05 2.76
C LEU A 276 -1.54 -12.26 1.83
N GLY A 277 -0.58 -13.13 2.18
CA GLY A 277 0.67 -13.28 1.42
C GLY A 277 1.65 -12.12 1.58
N LEU A 278 1.48 -11.29 2.61
CA LEU A 278 2.39 -10.17 2.90
C LEU A 278 3.76 -10.63 3.39
N THR A 279 3.90 -11.90 3.78
CA THR A 279 5.14 -12.50 4.31
C THR A 279 5.88 -13.36 3.29
N ARG A 280 5.49 -13.32 2.01
CA ARG A 280 6.12 -14.12 0.96
C ARG A 280 7.59 -13.70 0.80
N PRO A 281 8.52 -14.66 0.64
CA PRO A 281 9.92 -14.35 0.44
C PRO A 281 10.13 -13.59 -0.86
N ARG A 282 11.27 -12.93 -1.02
CA ARG A 282 11.55 -12.17 -2.24
C ARG A 282 11.57 -13.05 -3.49
N ASN A 283 12.15 -14.24 -3.36
CA ASN A 283 12.34 -15.20 -4.44
C ASN A 283 11.02 -15.68 -5.05
N ASP A 284 9.95 -15.69 -4.26
CA ASP A 284 8.59 -16.02 -4.67
C ASP A 284 8.00 -15.07 -5.73
N TYR A 285 8.69 -13.95 -5.99
CA TYR A 285 8.34 -13.00 -7.02
C TYR A 285 9.56 -12.47 -7.80
N GLU A 286 10.72 -13.13 -7.68
CA GLU A 286 11.90 -12.84 -8.52
C GLU A 286 11.60 -13.15 -9.99
N GLU A 287 10.79 -14.18 -10.26
CA GLU A 287 10.30 -14.49 -11.62
C GLU A 287 9.64 -13.27 -12.29
N TYR A 288 8.86 -12.47 -11.54
CA TYR A 288 8.28 -11.23 -12.06
C TYR A 288 9.30 -10.10 -12.25
N GLN A 289 10.31 -10.03 -11.39
CA GLN A 289 11.40 -9.06 -11.56
C GLN A 289 12.20 -9.39 -12.83
N ASN A 290 12.46 -10.67 -13.06
CA ASN A 290 13.19 -11.16 -14.22
C ASN A 290 12.41 -10.95 -15.53
N ILE A 291 11.09 -11.17 -15.55
CA ILE A 291 10.25 -10.86 -16.72
C ILE A 291 10.31 -9.37 -17.06
N LYS A 292 10.33 -8.50 -16.04
CA LYS A 292 10.44 -7.06 -16.26
C LYS A 292 11.79 -6.68 -16.85
N GLU A 293 12.87 -7.21 -16.30
CA GLU A 293 14.24 -6.94 -16.74
C GLU A 293 14.50 -7.45 -18.16
N ALA A 294 14.04 -8.66 -18.49
CA ALA A 294 14.15 -9.24 -19.84
C ALA A 294 13.45 -8.40 -20.92
N GLY A 295 12.29 -7.80 -20.61
CA GLY A 295 11.57 -6.93 -21.55
C GLY A 295 12.16 -5.52 -21.73
N THR A 296 13.21 -5.15 -20.98
CA THR A 296 13.81 -3.81 -21.06
C THR A 296 15.14 -3.76 -21.81
N GLU A 297 15.81 -4.90 -22.03
CA GLU A 297 17.16 -4.94 -22.62
C GLU A 297 17.18 -4.98 -24.16
N GLU A 298 16.05 -5.23 -24.84
CA GLU A 298 16.05 -5.51 -26.29
C GLU A 298 15.78 -4.30 -27.21
N SER A 299 15.67 -3.07 -26.69
CA SER A 299 15.26 -1.91 -27.51
C SER A 299 16.30 -0.80 -27.67
N THR A 300 17.59 -1.00 -27.34
CA THR A 300 18.56 0.12 -27.39
C THR A 300 19.61 0.10 -28.50
N GLU A 301 19.95 -1.00 -29.16
CA GLU A 301 20.90 -0.95 -30.30
C GLU A 301 20.66 -2.06 -31.32
N LEU A 302 19.72 -1.87 -32.27
CA LEU A 302 19.72 -2.63 -33.52
C LEU A 302 19.86 -1.66 -34.70
N THR A 303 21.06 -1.70 -35.25
CA THR A 303 21.49 -1.02 -36.48
C THR A 303 20.67 -1.51 -37.67
N ALA A 304 20.37 -0.60 -38.59
CA ALA A 304 19.29 -0.69 -39.56
C ALA A 304 19.50 -1.61 -40.78
N GLU A 305 20.35 -2.64 -40.71
CA GLU A 305 20.63 -3.47 -41.88
C GLU A 305 20.67 -4.96 -41.51
N PHE A 306 19.82 -5.75 -42.18
CA PHE A 306 19.62 -7.21 -42.08
C PHE A 306 18.74 -7.75 -40.94
N SER A 307 17.50 -8.12 -41.26
CA SER A 307 17.04 -9.53 -41.14
C SER A 307 15.57 -9.65 -41.53
N THR A 308 15.30 -10.32 -42.64
CA THR A 308 13.98 -10.84 -43.01
C THR A 308 13.91 -12.32 -42.61
N PHE A 309 13.70 -12.65 -41.33
CA PHE A 309 13.15 -13.96 -40.93
C PHE A 309 12.78 -14.02 -39.44
N SER A 310 11.68 -14.73 -39.17
CA SER A 310 11.16 -15.23 -37.88
C SER A 310 10.27 -14.28 -37.05
N LEU A 311 8.95 -14.55 -37.13
CA LEU A 311 7.94 -14.21 -36.12
C LEU A 311 8.23 -15.04 -34.86
N GLU A 312 9.11 -14.57 -33.99
CA GLU A 312 9.24 -15.13 -32.64
C GLU A 312 8.13 -14.54 -31.77
N GLU A 313 7.39 -15.41 -31.07
CA GLU A 313 6.29 -15.04 -30.18
C GLU A 313 6.83 -14.16 -29.05
N GLU A 314 6.67 -12.84 -29.18
CA GLU A 314 6.98 -11.88 -28.12
C GLU A 314 6.25 -12.29 -26.84
N THR A 315 6.99 -12.65 -25.79
CA THR A 315 6.40 -12.94 -24.49
C THR A 315 5.68 -11.66 -24.02
N PRO A 316 4.35 -11.70 -23.84
CA PRO A 316 3.60 -10.48 -23.56
C PRO A 316 4.03 -9.89 -22.22
N ALA A 317 4.41 -8.61 -22.23
CA ALA A 317 4.79 -7.88 -21.04
C ALA A 317 3.66 -7.95 -20.00
N VAL A 318 3.99 -8.37 -18.77
CA VAL A 318 3.01 -8.50 -17.68
C VAL A 318 2.50 -7.11 -17.30
N ASN A 319 1.20 -6.89 -17.50
CA ASN A 319 0.54 -5.66 -17.10
C ASN A 319 0.62 -5.49 -15.56
N PRO A 320 1.28 -4.43 -15.02
CA PRO A 320 1.46 -4.27 -13.58
C PRO A 320 0.14 -4.09 -12.81
N TYR A 321 -0.94 -3.65 -13.46
CA TYR A 321 -2.25 -3.53 -12.84
C TYR A 321 -2.94 -4.88 -12.63
N SER A 322 -2.61 -5.90 -13.44
CA SER A 322 -3.10 -7.26 -13.21
C SER A 322 -2.60 -7.84 -11.87
N LEU A 323 -1.46 -7.34 -11.37
CA LEU A 323 -0.86 -7.72 -10.09
C LEU A 323 -1.50 -7.00 -8.88
N LEU A 324 -2.40 -6.05 -9.13
CA LEU A 324 -3.16 -5.38 -8.08
C LEU A 324 -4.34 -6.22 -7.59
N ILE A 325 -4.75 -7.17 -8.41
CA ILE A 325 -5.70 -8.22 -8.03
C ILE A 325 -4.95 -9.23 -7.17
N ALA A 326 -5.61 -9.82 -6.18
CA ALA A 326 -5.02 -10.96 -5.51
C ALA A 326 -4.81 -12.14 -6.48
N ARG A 327 -4.00 -13.11 -6.06
CA ARG A 327 -3.89 -14.42 -6.69
C ARG A 327 -5.17 -15.22 -6.48
N GLU A 328 -5.26 -16.36 -7.15
CA GLU A 328 -6.39 -17.27 -6.98
C GLU A 328 -6.62 -17.72 -5.54
N ASP A 329 -5.65 -17.63 -4.63
CA ASP A 329 -5.80 -17.98 -3.22
C ASP A 329 -6.18 -16.77 -2.32
N GLY A 330 -6.35 -15.58 -2.91
CA GLY A 330 -6.64 -14.33 -2.21
C GLY A 330 -5.41 -13.63 -1.63
N THR A 331 -4.20 -14.13 -1.90
CA THR A 331 -2.94 -13.50 -1.49
C THR A 331 -2.45 -12.47 -2.50
N VAL A 332 -1.65 -11.50 -2.06
CA VAL A 332 -1.00 -10.55 -2.99
C VAL A 332 0.09 -11.22 -3.82
N TYR A 333 0.30 -10.74 -5.05
CA TYR A 333 1.38 -11.23 -5.91
C TYR A 333 2.76 -10.87 -5.34
N LEU A 334 2.89 -9.68 -4.74
CA LEU A 334 4.13 -9.18 -4.16
C LEU A 334 3.95 -9.01 -2.65
N GLY A 335 4.82 -9.62 -1.85
CA GLY A 335 4.81 -9.47 -0.40
C GLY A 335 5.31 -8.09 0.05
N SER A 336 5.04 -7.72 1.30
CA SER A 336 5.80 -6.65 1.96
C SER A 336 7.15 -7.23 2.42
N ILE A 337 8.24 -6.48 2.27
CA ILE A 337 9.62 -7.02 2.37
C ILE A 337 9.87 -7.72 3.74
N PRO A 338 10.69 -8.80 3.82
CA PRO A 338 10.67 -9.80 4.90
C PRO A 338 11.16 -9.35 6.29
N THR A 339 11.85 -8.22 6.44
CA THR A 339 12.51 -7.88 7.71
C THR A 339 11.58 -7.33 8.80
N VAL A 340 10.31 -7.05 8.45
CA VAL A 340 9.27 -6.60 9.39
C VAL A 340 8.53 -7.76 10.09
N ILE A 341 8.96 -9.01 9.85
CA ILE A 341 8.46 -10.25 10.48
C ILE A 341 9.26 -10.60 11.72
#